data_AF-A0A7Z7FC59-F1
#
_entry.id   AF-A0A7Z7FC59-F1
#
_cell.length_a   1.000
_cell.length_b   1.000
_cell.length_c   1.000
_cell.angle_alpha   90.00
_cell.angle_beta   90.00
_cell.angle_gamma   90.00
#
_symmetry.space_group_name_H-M   'P 1'
#
loop_
_entity.id
_entity.type
_entity.pdbx_description
1 polymer ?
#
loop_
_entity_poly.entity_id
_entity_poly.type
_entity_poly.pdbx_seq_one_letter_code
_entity_poly.pdbx_strand_id
1 'polypeptide(L)'
;MTEFERELVKSFNTFFEEKKMKGIAYRLKQHRFTSQFLDVLVDSLDPDHYMGIECKSISVDKGAKALYFTQHFTTDKNGVHQIDRISDFLLRSGRTGFLAVELRMGVGRTREAYMVPWTELCRRYHEEGTAKITVEEIQGYPRIERESNKYLIDPKGWKKLRLIQ
;
A
#
# COMPACT_ATOMS: atom_id res chain seq x y z
N MET A 1 12.52 -0.02 -11.14
CA MET A 1 12.42 -0.48 -9.73
C MET A 1 12.12 0.77 -8.91
N THR A 2 11.02 0.82 -8.17
CA THR A 2 10.64 2.06 -7.46
C THR A 2 11.48 2.22 -6.18
N GLU A 3 11.86 3.45 -5.84
CA GLU A 3 12.52 3.77 -4.57
C GLU A 3 11.55 3.58 -3.38
N PHE A 4 10.25 3.78 -3.60
CA PHE A 4 9.21 3.72 -2.57
C PHE A 4 9.15 2.36 -1.86
N GLU A 5 9.00 1.26 -2.60
CA GLU A 5 8.94 -0.09 -2.02
C GLU A 5 10.23 -0.44 -1.27
N ARG A 6 11.39 -0.01 -1.78
CA ARG A 6 12.70 -0.27 -1.17
C ARG A 6 12.82 0.45 0.17
N GLU A 7 12.45 1.72 0.21
CA GLU A 7 12.45 2.53 1.43
C GLU A 7 11.46 1.97 2.46
N LEU A 8 10.28 1.53 2.02
CA LEU A 8 9.28 0.95 2.90
C LEU A 8 9.80 -0.35 3.56
N VAL A 9 10.35 -1.27 2.76
CA VAL A 9 10.96 -2.52 3.28
C VAL A 9 12.12 -2.24 4.22
N LYS A 10 13.01 -1.30 3.87
CA LYS A 10 14.10 -0.89 4.76
C LYS A 10 13.56 -0.38 6.09
N SER A 11 12.51 0.44 6.05
CA SER A 11 11.90 1.04 7.25
C SER A 11 11.28 -0.02 8.17
N PHE A 12 10.59 -1.03 7.62
CA PHE A 12 10.10 -2.17 8.40
C PHE A 12 11.21 -2.97 9.06
N ASN A 13 12.26 -3.31 8.30
CA ASN A 13 13.37 -4.11 8.85
C ASN A 13 14.14 -3.35 9.93
N THR A 14 14.39 -2.05 9.73
CA THR A 14 14.97 -1.18 10.76
C THR A 14 14.06 -1.11 11.99
N PHE A 15 12.75 -0.99 11.83
CA PHE A 15 11.81 -1.01 12.94
C PHE A 15 11.89 -2.31 13.75
N PHE A 16 11.94 -3.47 13.09
CA PHE A 16 12.06 -4.76 13.78
C PHE A 16 13.39 -4.88 14.55
N GLU A 17 14.49 -4.45 13.95
CA GLU A 17 15.81 -4.40 14.61
C GLU A 17 15.80 -3.47 15.83
N GLU A 18 15.32 -2.23 15.68
CA GLU A 18 15.27 -1.22 16.76
C GLU A 18 14.37 -1.68 17.92
N LYS A 19 13.24 -2.34 17.62
CA LYS A 19 12.30 -2.87 18.62
C LYS A 19 12.67 -4.24 19.16
N LYS A 20 13.76 -4.87 18.67
CA LYS A 20 14.14 -6.26 18.97
C LYS A 20 12.98 -7.25 18.74
N MET A 21 12.19 -6.99 17.71
CA MET A 21 11.05 -7.82 17.30
C MET A 21 11.51 -8.85 16.25
N LYS A 22 10.99 -10.07 16.33
CA LYS A 22 11.13 -11.06 15.26
C LYS A 22 10.19 -10.71 14.12
N GLY A 23 10.72 -10.13 13.06
CA GLY A 23 9.97 -9.87 11.84
C GLY A 23 10.91 -9.64 10.66
N ILE A 24 10.38 -9.79 9.44
CA ILE A 24 11.10 -9.50 8.21
C ILE A 24 10.14 -8.94 7.17
N ALA A 25 10.55 -7.86 6.49
CA ALA A 25 9.90 -7.34 5.31
C ALA A 25 10.75 -7.63 4.07
N TYR A 26 10.09 -7.99 2.98
CA TYR A 26 10.75 -8.24 1.71
C TYR A 26 9.83 -7.89 0.53
N ARG A 27 10.47 -7.51 -0.57
CA ARG A 27 9.80 -7.21 -1.84
C ARG A 27 9.64 -8.50 -2.63
N LEU A 28 8.48 -8.70 -3.23
CA LEU A 28 8.31 -9.78 -4.20
C LEU A 28 8.93 -9.32 -5.53
N LYS A 29 9.97 -10.01 -6.02
CA LYS A 29 10.58 -9.71 -7.32
C LYS A 29 9.65 -10.11 -8.45
N GLN A 30 9.34 -9.17 -9.34
CA GLN A 30 8.56 -9.45 -10.54
C GLN A 30 9.40 -10.28 -11.50
N HIS A 31 9.02 -11.55 -11.70
CA HIS A 31 9.52 -12.31 -12.84
C HIS A 31 8.69 -11.93 -14.08
N ARG A 32 9.30 -11.94 -15.26
CA ARG A 32 8.54 -11.79 -16.51
C ARG A 32 7.52 -12.93 -16.59
N PHE A 33 6.28 -12.59 -16.95
CA PHE A 33 5.18 -13.52 -17.20
C PHE A 33 4.49 -14.17 -15.98
N THR A 34 4.77 -13.72 -14.76
CA THR A 34 4.05 -14.17 -13.55
C THR A 34 3.22 -13.04 -12.95
N SER A 35 1.93 -13.29 -12.70
CA SER A 35 1.08 -12.38 -11.95
C SER A 35 1.53 -12.34 -10.49
N GLN A 36 2.13 -11.23 -10.08
CA GLN A 36 2.35 -10.98 -8.65
C GLN A 36 1.02 -10.67 -7.96
N PHE A 37 0.98 -10.99 -6.67
CA PHE A 37 -0.14 -10.62 -5.81
C PHE A 37 0.18 -9.26 -5.19
N LEU A 38 1.28 -9.11 -4.44
CA LEU A 38 1.62 -7.89 -3.72
C LEU A 38 3.06 -7.44 -4.01
N ASP A 39 3.35 -6.17 -3.75
CA ASP A 39 4.71 -5.62 -3.89
C ASP A 39 5.59 -5.92 -2.68
N VAL A 40 5.02 -5.87 -1.47
CA VAL A 40 5.73 -6.07 -0.19
C VAL A 40 4.98 -7.06 0.69
N LEU A 41 5.72 -8.00 1.28
CA LEU A 41 5.25 -8.85 2.38
C LEU A 41 6.00 -8.50 3.65
N VAL A 42 5.28 -8.53 4.78
CA VAL A 42 5.82 -8.35 6.12
C VAL A 42 5.39 -9.57 6.94
N ASP A 43 6.38 -10.32 7.41
CA ASP A 43 6.16 -11.54 8.17
C ASP A 43 6.68 -11.37 9.60
N SER A 44 5.79 -11.56 10.58
CA SER A 44 6.07 -11.54 12.02
C SER A 44 5.07 -12.47 12.72
N LEU A 45 5.45 -12.99 13.89
CA LEU A 45 4.51 -13.70 14.77
C LEU A 45 3.56 -12.74 15.49
N ASP A 46 3.89 -11.44 15.52
CA ASP A 46 2.97 -10.41 15.97
C ASP A 46 1.91 -10.17 14.87
N PRO A 47 0.61 -10.41 15.15
CA PRO A 47 -0.46 -10.22 14.17
C PRO A 47 -0.56 -8.81 13.59
N ASP A 48 -0.08 -7.79 14.30
CA ASP A 48 -0.04 -6.41 13.77
C ASP A 48 0.99 -6.24 12.65
N HIS A 49 1.94 -7.16 12.53
CA HIS A 49 3.05 -7.14 11.58
C HIS A 49 3.04 -8.36 10.64
N TYR A 50 1.91 -9.06 10.53
CA TYR A 50 1.66 -10.08 9.50
C TYR A 50 0.83 -9.47 8.36
N MET A 51 1.51 -8.91 7.36
CA MET A 51 0.90 -7.94 6.43
C MET A 51 1.25 -8.21 4.96
N GLY A 52 0.33 -7.81 4.08
CA GLY A 52 0.53 -7.72 2.65
C GLY A 52 0.28 -6.30 2.15
N ILE A 53 1.22 -5.73 1.40
CA ILE A 53 1.17 -4.33 0.97
C ILE A 53 1.38 -4.22 -0.55
N GLU A 54 0.38 -3.69 -1.25
CA GLU A 54 0.49 -3.21 -2.64
C GLU A 54 0.95 -1.76 -2.62
N CYS A 55 1.86 -1.37 -3.51
CA CYS A 55 2.39 -0.02 -3.61
C CYS A 55 1.95 0.64 -4.93
N LYS A 56 1.45 1.87 -4.86
CA LYS A 56 1.19 2.71 -6.04
C LYS A 56 1.84 4.07 -5.85
N SER A 57 2.30 4.67 -6.93
CA SER A 57 2.87 6.03 -6.93
C SER A 57 2.21 6.87 -8.01
N ILE A 58 1.57 7.97 -7.62
CA ILE A 58 0.87 8.89 -8.54
C ILE A 58 1.53 10.26 -8.55
N SER A 59 1.64 10.86 -9.74
CA SER A 59 2.31 12.16 -9.94
C SER A 59 1.32 13.31 -9.87
N VAL A 60 1.12 13.85 -8.66
CA VAL A 60 0.29 15.04 -8.44
C VAL A 60 0.92 16.25 -9.16
N ASP A 61 2.25 16.31 -9.23
CA ASP A 61 3.01 17.31 -9.98
C ASP A 61 2.70 17.31 -11.49
N LYS A 62 2.35 16.15 -12.04
CA LYS A 62 1.94 15.99 -13.45
C LYS A 62 0.42 16.05 -13.63
N GLY A 63 -0.30 16.56 -12.64
CA GLY A 63 -1.75 16.76 -12.71
C GLY A 63 -2.60 15.55 -12.35
N ALA A 64 -2.04 14.46 -11.81
CA ALA A 64 -2.85 13.35 -11.32
C ALA A 64 -3.77 13.83 -10.19
N LYS A 65 -5.09 13.61 -10.36
CA LYS A 65 -6.11 13.99 -9.38
C LYS A 65 -6.71 12.79 -8.64
N ALA A 66 -6.43 11.58 -9.10
CA ALA A 66 -6.98 10.35 -8.54
C ALA A 66 -6.15 9.13 -8.94
N LEU A 67 -6.34 8.06 -8.18
CA LEU A 67 -5.94 6.70 -8.50
C LEU A 67 -7.15 5.99 -9.12
N TYR A 68 -7.14 5.84 -10.44
CA TYR A 68 -8.19 5.16 -11.20
C TYR A 68 -8.00 3.64 -11.17
N PHE A 69 -9.06 2.89 -10.87
CA PHE A 69 -8.97 1.43 -10.73
C PHE A 69 -8.51 0.76 -12.02
N THR A 70 -9.09 1.15 -13.15
CA THR A 70 -8.78 0.59 -14.48
C THR A 70 -7.40 0.95 -15.02
N GLN A 71 -6.74 1.99 -14.47
CA GLN A 71 -5.43 2.45 -14.95
C GLN A 71 -4.29 1.97 -14.06
N HIS A 72 -4.52 1.91 -12.75
CA HIS A 72 -3.45 1.66 -11.77
C HIS A 72 -3.41 0.21 -11.28
N PHE A 73 -4.49 -0.54 -11.50
CA PHE A 73 -4.56 -1.96 -11.21
C PHE A 73 -4.67 -2.76 -12.50
N THR A 74 -4.05 -3.94 -12.48
CA THR A 74 -4.03 -4.81 -13.66
C THR A 74 -5.26 -5.68 -13.72
N THR A 75 -5.67 -6.06 -14.92
CA THR A 75 -6.59 -7.18 -15.15
C THR A 75 -5.78 -8.31 -15.77
N ASP A 76 -5.92 -9.53 -15.25
CA ASP A 76 -5.20 -10.67 -15.80
C ASP A 76 -5.81 -11.17 -17.12
N LYS A 77 -5.17 -12.18 -17.72
CA LYS A 77 -5.62 -12.77 -19.00
C LYS A 77 -6.99 -13.45 -18.93
N ASN A 78 -7.49 -13.76 -17.73
CA ASN A 78 -8.79 -14.37 -17.50
C ASN A 78 -9.87 -13.33 -17.15
N GLY A 79 -9.53 -12.03 -17.19
CA GLY A 79 -10.44 -10.96 -16.84
C GLY A 79 -10.55 -10.68 -15.33
N VAL A 80 -9.71 -11.29 -14.49
CA VAL A 80 -9.77 -11.09 -13.04
C VAL A 80 -8.96 -9.86 -12.64
N HIS A 81 -9.63 -8.92 -11.97
CA HIS A 81 -9.01 -7.67 -11.54
C HIS A 81 -8.00 -7.91 -10.40
N GLN A 82 -6.91 -7.12 -10.37
CA GLN A 82 -5.84 -7.28 -9.39
C GLN A 82 -6.34 -7.12 -7.95
N ILE A 83 -7.33 -6.24 -7.72
CA ILE A 83 -7.90 -6.04 -6.38
C ILE A 83 -8.54 -7.36 -5.89
N ASP A 84 -9.24 -8.09 -6.74
CA ASP A 84 -9.89 -9.35 -6.35
C ASP A 84 -8.86 -10.46 -6.11
N ARG A 85 -7.84 -10.56 -6.98
CA ARG A 85 -6.76 -11.53 -6.82
C ARG A 85 -5.98 -11.32 -5.50
N ILE A 86 -5.71 -10.06 -5.16
CA ILE A 86 -5.04 -9.73 -3.89
C ILE A 86 -5.98 -10.01 -2.71
N SER A 87 -7.27 -9.70 -2.84
CA SER A 87 -8.26 -9.97 -1.80
C SER A 87 -8.33 -11.48 -1.49
N ASP A 88 -8.37 -12.34 -2.52
CA ASP A 88 -8.29 -13.80 -2.34
C ASP A 88 -7.01 -14.23 -1.61
N PHE A 89 -5.85 -13.70 -2.05
CA PHE A 89 -4.58 -14.01 -1.40
C PHE A 89 -4.54 -13.60 0.08
N LEU A 90 -5.01 -12.39 0.40
CA LEU A 90 -5.04 -11.89 1.78
C LEU A 90 -5.99 -12.73 2.65
N LEU A 91 -7.17 -13.06 2.13
CA LEU A 91 -8.14 -13.92 2.81
C LEU A 91 -7.53 -15.30 3.13
N ARG A 92 -6.94 -15.95 2.13
CA ARG A 92 -6.36 -17.30 2.27
C ARG A 92 -5.11 -17.33 3.14
N SER A 93 -4.34 -16.25 3.15
CA SER A 93 -3.13 -16.17 3.95
C SER A 93 -3.35 -15.69 5.37
N GLY A 94 -4.48 -15.04 5.67
CA GLY A 94 -4.76 -14.42 6.97
C GLY A 94 -3.95 -13.15 7.25
N ARG A 95 -3.30 -12.56 6.22
CA ARG A 95 -2.53 -11.32 6.36
C ARG A 95 -3.44 -10.10 6.43
N THR A 96 -3.05 -9.11 7.21
CA THR A 96 -3.67 -7.78 7.12
C THR A 96 -3.21 -7.09 5.83
N GLY A 97 -4.15 -6.66 4.99
CA GLY A 97 -3.85 -6.02 3.72
C GLY A 97 -3.81 -4.49 3.79
N PHE A 98 -2.92 -3.88 3.02
CA PHE A 98 -2.90 -2.44 2.76
C PHE A 98 -2.55 -2.10 1.32
N LEU A 99 -3.02 -0.94 0.87
CA LEU A 99 -2.49 -0.22 -0.28
C LEU A 99 -1.70 0.99 0.23
N ALA A 100 -0.40 1.01 -0.05
CA ALA A 100 0.47 2.15 0.20
C ALA A 100 0.51 3.04 -1.05
N VAL A 101 0.09 4.31 -0.93
CA VAL A 101 0.05 5.27 -2.04
C VAL A 101 1.05 6.39 -1.81
N GLU A 102 2.06 6.49 -2.68
CA GLU A 102 2.99 7.62 -2.73
C GLU A 102 2.45 8.72 -3.65
N LEU A 103 2.28 9.93 -3.11
CA LEU A 103 1.98 11.15 -3.86
C LEU A 103 3.29 11.87 -4.18
N ARG A 104 3.65 11.91 -5.47
CA ARG A 104 4.80 12.67 -5.95
C ARG A 104 4.38 14.11 -6.19
N MET A 105 4.84 15.00 -5.31
CA MET A 105 4.48 16.42 -5.29
C MET A 105 5.35 17.30 -6.20
N GLY A 106 6.36 16.70 -6.84
CA GLY A 106 7.26 17.38 -7.77
C GLY A 106 8.63 17.67 -7.18
N VAL A 107 9.51 18.27 -7.98
CA VAL A 107 10.89 18.56 -7.59
C VAL A 107 10.90 19.57 -6.44
N GLY A 108 11.71 19.28 -5.41
CA GLY A 108 11.87 20.15 -4.23
C GLY A 108 10.72 20.08 -3.21
N ARG A 109 9.69 19.26 -3.45
CA ARG A 109 8.62 19.00 -2.47
C ARG A 109 8.76 17.62 -1.85
N THR A 110 8.52 17.53 -0.55
CA THR A 110 8.52 16.25 0.16
C THR A 110 7.44 15.34 -0.42
N ARG A 111 7.80 14.10 -0.74
CA ARG A 111 6.82 13.09 -1.15
C ARG A 111 5.96 12.72 0.04
N GLU A 112 4.68 12.51 -0.21
CA GLU A 112 3.75 12.07 0.82
C GLU A 112 3.39 10.62 0.56
N ALA A 113 3.17 9.84 1.61
CA ALA A 113 2.70 8.47 1.47
C ALA A 113 1.56 8.22 2.45
N TYR A 114 0.58 7.45 2.02
CA TYR A 114 -0.65 7.16 2.77
C TYR A 114 -0.95 5.67 2.74
N MET A 115 -1.50 5.16 3.84
CA MET A 115 -1.83 3.76 4.01
C MET A 115 -3.35 3.58 3.98
N VAL A 116 -3.86 2.98 2.90
CA VAL A 116 -5.28 2.66 2.73
C VAL A 116 -5.50 1.22 3.19
N PRO A 117 -6.36 0.96 4.21
CA PRO A 117 -6.75 -0.39 4.57
C PRO A 117 -7.33 -1.15 3.37
N TRP A 118 -6.88 -2.39 3.15
CA TRP A 118 -7.31 -3.14 1.97
C TRP A 118 -8.81 -3.43 1.95
N THR A 119 -9.41 -3.63 3.12
CA THR A 119 -10.87 -3.81 3.27
C THR A 119 -11.64 -2.61 2.72
N GLU A 120 -11.14 -1.40 2.94
CA GLU A 120 -11.76 -0.18 2.44
C GLU A 120 -11.52 -0.01 0.94
N LEU A 121 -10.31 -0.27 0.44
CA LEU A 121 -10.04 -0.30 -1.00
C LEU A 121 -10.97 -1.27 -1.73
N CYS A 122 -11.13 -2.47 -1.19
CA CYS A 122 -11.99 -3.50 -1.76
C CYS A 122 -13.47 -3.07 -1.74
N ARG A 123 -13.94 -2.49 -0.64
CA ARG A 123 -15.30 -1.91 -0.56
C ARG A 123 -15.51 -0.84 -1.63
N ARG A 124 -14.58 0.12 -1.75
CA ARG A 124 -14.63 1.21 -2.74
C ARG A 124 -14.61 0.70 -4.18
N TYR A 125 -13.83 -0.34 -4.47
CA TYR A 125 -13.77 -0.94 -5.80
C TYR A 125 -15.09 -1.59 -6.23
N HIS A 126 -15.80 -2.22 -5.29
CA HIS A 126 -17.07 -2.89 -5.55
C HIS A 126 -18.30 -1.97 -5.41
N GLU A 127 -18.10 -0.73 -4.97
CA GLU A 127 -19.16 0.27 -4.83
C GLU A 127 -19.60 0.78 -6.22
N GLU A 128 -20.88 0.62 -6.54
CA GLU A 128 -21.42 1.03 -7.84
C GLU A 128 -21.16 2.53 -8.11
N GLY A 129 -20.70 2.84 -9.33
CA GLY A 129 -20.35 4.20 -9.73
C GLY A 129 -18.97 4.70 -9.26
N THR A 130 -18.23 3.92 -8.46
CA THR A 130 -16.90 4.31 -7.98
C THR A 130 -15.79 3.79 -8.90
N ALA A 131 -15.21 4.69 -9.71
CA ALA A 131 -14.14 4.33 -10.66
C ALA A 131 -12.71 4.62 -10.16
N LYS A 132 -12.58 5.34 -9.04
CA LYS A 132 -11.31 5.91 -8.58
C LYS A 132 -11.34 6.28 -7.10
N ILE A 133 -10.16 6.51 -6.54
CA ILE A 133 -9.97 7.19 -5.25
C ILE A 133 -9.26 8.52 -5.53
N THR A 134 -9.84 9.65 -5.13
CA THR A 134 -9.24 10.97 -5.38
C THR A 134 -8.00 11.20 -4.52
N VAL A 135 -7.15 12.14 -4.92
CA VAL A 135 -6.00 12.55 -4.09
C VAL A 135 -6.47 13.06 -2.72
N GLU A 136 -7.56 13.82 -2.67
CA GLU A 136 -8.14 14.32 -1.43
C GLU A 136 -8.62 13.18 -0.52
N GLU A 137 -9.30 12.18 -1.07
CA GLU A 137 -9.69 10.97 -0.34
C GLU A 137 -8.46 10.20 0.15
N ILE A 138 -7.41 10.05 -0.68
CA ILE A 138 -6.14 9.40 -0.29
C ILE A 138 -5.51 10.12 0.91
N GLN A 139 -5.51 11.46 0.91
CA GLN A 139 -4.97 12.27 1.99
C GLN A 139 -5.77 12.18 3.30
N GLY A 140 -7.01 11.69 3.24
CA GLY A 140 -7.85 11.39 4.41
C GLY A 140 -7.45 10.12 5.17
N TYR A 141 -6.67 9.23 4.56
CA TYR A 141 -6.17 8.01 5.20
C TYR A 141 -4.94 8.27 6.08
N PRO A 142 -4.56 7.34 6.96
CA PRO A 142 -3.34 7.45 7.75
C PRO A 142 -2.10 7.72 6.90
N ARG A 143 -1.39 8.80 7.22
CA ARG A 143 -0.11 9.12 6.58
C ARG A 143 0.97 8.19 7.07
N ILE A 144 1.82 7.73 6.15
CA ILE A 144 3.06 7.04 6.47
C ILE A 144 4.10 8.13 6.71
N GLU A 145 4.17 8.61 7.94
CA GLU A 145 5.08 9.69 8.32
C GLU A 145 6.54 9.32 8.02
N ARG A 146 7.34 10.34 7.68
CA ARG A 146 8.78 10.18 7.46
C ARG A 146 9.54 10.92 8.54
N GLU A 147 10.49 10.24 9.14
CA GLU A 147 11.51 10.86 10.00
C GLU A 147 12.87 10.69 9.31
N SER A 148 13.45 11.80 8.87
CA SER A 148 14.67 11.81 8.05
C SER A 148 14.50 10.93 6.78
N ASN A 149 15.14 9.76 6.75
CA ASN A 149 15.19 8.86 5.59
C ASN A 149 14.44 7.54 5.80
N LYS A 150 13.61 7.44 6.85
CA LYS A 150 12.79 6.24 7.13
C LYS A 150 11.31 6.59 7.29
N TYR A 151 10.47 5.67 6.85
CA TYR A 151 9.04 5.67 7.19
C TYR A 151 8.85 5.23 8.64
N LEU A 152 7.98 5.89 9.36
CA LEU A 152 7.55 5.48 10.69
C LEU A 152 6.52 4.35 10.56
N ILE A 153 6.80 3.21 11.19
CA ILE A 153 5.97 2.01 11.12
C ILE A 153 4.95 2.04 12.25
N ASP A 154 3.66 2.18 11.90
CA ASP A 154 2.53 2.19 12.84
C ASP A 154 1.31 1.41 12.31
N PRO A 155 1.38 0.06 12.25
CA PRO A 155 0.26 -0.75 11.78
C PRO A 155 -1.05 -0.52 12.52
N LYS A 156 -0.99 -0.22 13.83
CA LYS A 156 -2.19 0.06 14.64
C LYS A 156 -2.83 1.38 14.23
N GLY A 157 -2.03 2.42 14.01
CA GLY A 157 -2.51 3.70 13.50
C GLY A 157 -3.07 3.60 12.09
N TRP A 158 -2.46 2.79 11.22
CA TRP A 158 -2.91 2.60 9.84
C TRP A 158 -4.25 1.87 9.71
N LYS A 159 -4.63 1.06 10.71
CA LYS A 159 -5.96 0.43 10.79
C LYS A 159 -7.06 1.41 11.18
N LYS A 160 -6.73 2.58 11.75
CA LYS A 160 -7.73 3.57 12.17
C LYS A 160 -8.24 4.32 10.93
N LEU A 161 -9.50 4.08 10.58
CA LEU A 161 -10.24 5.01 9.73
C LEU A 161 -10.44 6.29 10.55
N ARG A 162 -10.07 7.45 10.01
CA ARG A 162 -10.70 8.69 10.48
C ARG A 162 -12.17 8.56 10.09
N LEU A 163 -13.04 8.35 11.08
CA LEU A 163 -14.45 8.68 10.92
C LEU A 163 -14.47 10.17 10.56
N ILE A 164 -14.66 10.47 9.28
CA ILE A 164 -14.98 11.82 8.85
C ILE A 164 -16.35 12.09 9.49
N GLN A 165 -16.37 12.96 10.50
CA GLN A 165 -17.60 13.50 11.08
C GLN A 165 -18.23 14.49 10.10
#